data_AF-A0A1F3B5A7-F1
#
_entry.id   AF-A0A1F3B5A7-F1
#
_cell.length_a   1.000
_cell.length_b   1.000
_cell.length_c   1.000
_cell.angle_alpha   90.00
_cell.angle_beta   90.00
_cell.angle_gamma   90.00
#
_symmetry.space_group_name_H-M   'P 1'
#
loop_
_entity.id
_entity.type
_entity.pdbx_description
1 polymer ?
#
loop_
_entity_poly.entity_id
_entity_poly.type
_entity_poly.pdbx_seq_one_letter_code
_entity_poly.pdbx_strand_id
1 'polypeptide(L)'
;MNQIATIKPGALPDVARRHSALLARPEGAFRTPVVAINEKLIPRDEAEALRTHLIGKLAVMTDKQALELTDLMLGAYVNAKPHNPAVYVSSVAAVFQAYPFDIGRKAVDEVRLNLCPKFPPNAGEIKQALDAERAKRTYAIRVLEAHLAEHERRAKDKPQGRLVADMPQEERDAFLSAQMARYRAAAEAKVSTPNAAGGEG
;
A
#
# COMPACT_ATOMS: atom_id res chain seq x y z
N MET A 1 -25.18 6.21 17.76
CA MET A 1 -24.09 5.42 18.36
C MET A 1 -23.63 4.40 17.32
N ASN A 2 -22.54 4.69 16.60
CA ASN A 2 -22.01 3.80 15.56
C ASN A 2 -21.21 2.66 16.21
N GLN A 3 -21.77 1.45 16.17
CA GLN A 3 -21.03 0.24 16.51
C GLN A 3 -20.01 -0.02 15.40
N ILE A 4 -18.74 0.30 15.66
CA ILE A 4 -17.63 -0.17 14.83
C ILE A 4 -17.61 -1.69 15.01
N ALA A 5 -18.10 -2.42 14.01
CA ALA A 5 -18.10 -3.87 14.00
C ALA A 5 -16.69 -4.36 14.33
N THR A 6 -16.57 -5.05 15.46
CA THR A 6 -15.33 -5.67 15.90
C THR A 6 -14.94 -6.73 14.87
N ILE A 7 -14.06 -6.38 13.94
CA ILE A 7 -13.54 -7.32 12.94
C ILE A 7 -12.79 -8.41 13.72
N LYS A 8 -13.37 -9.62 13.76
CA LYS A 8 -12.75 -10.77 14.42
C LYS A 8 -11.37 -11.04 13.81
N PRO A 9 -10.31 -11.22 14.62
CA PRO A 9 -8.98 -11.56 14.13
C PRO A 9 -9.04 -13.01 13.59
N GLY A 10 -9.25 -13.16 12.29
CA GLY A 10 -9.33 -14.47 11.63
C GLY A 10 -10.13 -14.49 10.33
N ALA A 11 -11.04 -13.53 10.13
CA ALA A 11 -11.78 -13.38 8.89
C ALA A 11 -11.39 -12.07 8.21
N LEU A 12 -10.15 -12.00 7.73
CA LEU A 12 -9.87 -11.07 6.64
C LEU A 12 -10.73 -11.54 5.45
N PRO A 13 -11.66 -10.72 4.94
CA PRO A 13 -12.48 -11.08 3.77
C PRO A 13 -11.58 -11.61 2.66
N ASP A 14 -12.07 -12.52 1.80
CA ASP A 14 -11.27 -13.11 0.71
C ASP A 14 -10.50 -12.08 -0.14
N VAL A 15 -10.99 -10.83 -0.18
CA VAL A 15 -10.34 -9.69 -0.83
C VAL A 15 -9.07 -9.25 -0.10
N ALA A 16 -9.05 -9.21 1.23
CA ALA A 16 -7.84 -8.96 2.01
C ALA A 16 -6.81 -10.10 1.87
N ARG A 17 -7.26 -11.35 1.66
CA ARG A 17 -6.38 -12.50 1.32
C ARG A 17 -5.77 -12.35 -0.10
N ARG A 18 -6.52 -11.82 -1.06
CA ARG A 18 -6.00 -11.47 -2.40
C ARG A 18 -5.02 -10.30 -2.35
N HIS A 19 -5.22 -9.34 -1.46
CA HIS A 19 -4.27 -8.22 -1.30
C HIS A 19 -3.01 -8.63 -0.55
N SER A 20 -3.05 -9.58 0.39
CA SER A 20 -1.81 -10.20 0.91
C SER A 20 -0.99 -10.88 -0.18
N ALA A 21 -1.63 -11.42 -1.23
CA ALA A 21 -0.93 -11.96 -2.40
C ALA A 21 -0.36 -10.87 -3.33
N LEU A 22 -1.00 -9.70 -3.42
CA LEU A 22 -0.45 -8.53 -4.13
C LEU A 22 0.78 -7.94 -3.40
N LEU A 23 0.80 -8.01 -2.07
CA LEU A 23 1.92 -7.59 -1.22
C LEU A 23 3.16 -8.50 -1.29
N ALA A 24 3.01 -9.70 -1.86
CA ALA A 24 4.10 -10.65 -2.07
C ALA A 24 4.83 -10.43 -3.41
N ARG A 25 4.44 -9.45 -4.24
CA ARG A 25 5.10 -9.16 -5.52
C ARG A 25 6.19 -8.09 -5.35
N PRO A 26 7.49 -8.44 -5.47
CA PRO A 26 8.60 -7.51 -5.26
C PRO A 26 8.69 -6.41 -6.34
N GLU A 27 8.07 -6.58 -7.51
CA GLU A 27 8.31 -5.74 -8.69
C GLU A 27 7.40 -4.51 -8.85
N GLY A 28 6.42 -4.30 -7.95
CA GLY A 28 5.40 -3.25 -8.08
C GLY A 28 5.52 -2.04 -7.15
N ALA A 29 6.45 -2.05 -6.19
CA ALA A 29 6.42 -1.16 -5.01
C ALA A 29 6.52 0.35 -5.31
N PHE A 30 6.92 0.73 -6.53
CA PHE A 30 7.13 2.14 -6.92
C PHE A 30 6.06 2.71 -7.86
N ARG A 31 5.13 1.91 -8.39
CA ARG A 31 4.04 2.45 -9.20
C ARG A 31 2.84 2.78 -8.32
N THR A 32 2.27 3.97 -8.52
CA THR A 32 0.98 4.31 -7.93
C THR A 32 -0.03 3.25 -8.36
N PRO A 33 -0.68 2.53 -7.43
CA PRO A 33 -1.66 1.53 -7.79
C PRO A 33 -2.83 2.21 -8.51
N VAL A 34 -3.19 1.67 -9.68
CA VAL A 34 -4.34 2.14 -10.47
C VAL A 34 -5.38 1.03 -10.44
N VAL A 35 -6.59 1.39 -10.00
CA VAL A 35 -7.75 0.50 -10.03
C VAL A 35 -8.44 0.70 -11.37
N ALA A 36 -8.61 -0.36 -12.15
CA ALA A 36 -9.24 -0.23 -13.47
C ALA A 36 -10.73 0.09 -13.34
N ILE A 37 -11.31 0.77 -14.34
CA ILE A 37 -12.72 1.21 -14.34
C ILE A 37 -13.69 0.02 -14.13
N ASN A 38 -13.34 -1.15 -14.66
CA ASN A 38 -14.16 -2.37 -14.57
C ASN A 38 -13.75 -3.31 -13.44
N GLU A 39 -12.78 -2.92 -12.61
CA GLU A 39 -12.30 -3.74 -11.52
C GLU A 39 -13.30 -3.75 -10.35
N LYS A 40 -13.43 -4.91 -9.70
CA LYS A 40 -14.27 -5.08 -8.52
C LYS A 40 -13.61 -4.36 -7.34
N LEU A 41 -14.32 -3.39 -6.77
CA LEU A 41 -13.83 -2.62 -5.63
C LEU A 41 -14.03 -3.37 -4.31
N ILE A 42 -13.07 -3.20 -3.38
CA ILE A 42 -13.29 -3.48 -1.95
C ILE A 42 -14.47 -2.62 -1.49
N PRO A 43 -15.46 -3.13 -0.74
CA PRO A 43 -16.52 -2.31 -0.17
C PRO A 43 -15.96 -1.08 0.57
N ARG A 44 -16.60 0.08 0.42
CA ARG A 44 -16.08 1.36 0.93
C ARG A 44 -15.74 1.28 2.42
N ASP A 45 -16.70 0.84 3.23
CA ASP A 45 -16.55 0.75 4.69
C ASP A 45 -15.41 -0.19 5.10
N GLU A 46 -15.21 -1.30 4.37
CA GLU A 46 -14.10 -2.24 4.59
C GLU A 46 -12.76 -1.59 4.23
N ALA A 47 -12.69 -0.85 3.12
CA ALA A 47 -11.47 -0.16 2.69
C ALA A 47 -11.08 0.95 3.68
N GLU A 48 -12.04 1.71 4.19
CA GLU A 48 -11.82 2.73 5.23
C GLU A 48 -11.35 2.09 6.54
N ALA A 49 -12.01 1.02 6.99
CA ALA A 49 -11.63 0.31 8.21
C ALA A 49 -10.20 -0.27 8.13
N LEU A 50 -9.85 -0.91 7.01
CA LEU A 50 -8.51 -1.45 6.79
C LEU A 50 -7.46 -0.35 6.69
N ARG A 51 -7.74 0.77 6.02
CA ARG A 51 -6.82 1.90 5.91
C ARG A 51 -6.50 2.47 7.28
N THR A 52 -7.54 2.74 8.07
CA THR A 52 -7.40 3.25 9.45
C THR A 52 -6.60 2.27 10.31
N HIS A 53 -6.89 0.96 10.21
CA HIS A 53 -6.15 -0.05 10.94
C HIS A 53 -4.65 -0.06 10.59
N LEU A 54 -4.30 0.00 9.30
CA LEU A 54 -2.91 -0.02 8.85
C LEU A 54 -2.15 1.26 9.21
N ILE A 55 -2.79 2.42 9.13
CA ILE A 55 -2.22 3.70 9.57
C ILE A 55 -2.01 3.71 11.09
N GLY A 56 -2.98 3.21 11.86
CA GLY A 56 -2.87 3.12 13.33
C GLY A 56 -1.68 2.26 13.80
N LYS A 57 -1.24 1.30 12.96
CA LYS A 57 -0.06 0.47 13.19
C LYS A 57 1.26 1.09 12.72
N LEU A 58 1.28 2.37 12.34
CA LEU A 58 2.52 3.09 11.99
C LEU A 58 3.22 3.72 13.20
N ALA A 59 2.66 3.56 14.40
CA ALA A 59 3.32 4.00 15.63
C ALA A 59 4.71 3.33 15.77
N VAL A 60 5.72 4.15 15.99
CA VAL A 60 7.10 3.69 16.21
C VAL A 60 7.19 2.91 17.53
N MET A 61 8.09 1.94 17.58
CA MET A 61 8.29 1.13 18.77
C MET A 61 9.00 1.89 19.89
N THR A 62 8.79 1.44 21.13
CA THR A 62 9.50 1.93 22.31
C THR A 62 10.92 1.38 22.40
N ASP A 63 11.78 2.03 23.19
CA ASP A 63 13.16 1.58 23.46
C ASP A 63 13.21 0.13 23.96
N LYS A 64 12.30 -0.21 24.88
CA LYS A 64 12.20 -1.57 25.43
C LYS A 64 11.90 -2.61 24.34
N GLN A 65 10.99 -2.27 23.43
CA GLN A 65 10.62 -3.14 22.31
C GLN A 65 11.77 -3.28 21.29
N ALA A 66 12.50 -2.20 21.02
CA ALA A 66 13.67 -2.24 20.14
C ALA A 66 14.79 -3.12 20.70
N LEU A 67 15.04 -3.04 22.01
CA LEU A 67 15.97 -3.91 22.71
C LEU A 67 15.51 -5.37 22.67
N GLU A 68 14.23 -5.64 22.93
CA GLU A 68 13.66 -7.00 22.85
C GLU A 68 13.88 -7.64 21.47
N LEU A 69 13.67 -6.89 20.39
CA LEU A 69 13.94 -7.39 19.03
C LEU A 69 15.42 -7.60 18.75
N THR A 70 16.27 -6.73 19.30
CA THR A 70 17.73 -6.86 19.17
C THR A 70 18.22 -8.13 19.87
N ASP A 71 17.72 -8.41 21.08
CA ASP A 71 18.01 -9.62 21.83
C ASP A 71 17.49 -10.87 21.11
N LEU A 72 16.26 -10.83 20.60
CA LEU A 72 15.68 -11.91 19.82
C LEU A 72 16.53 -12.25 18.59
N MET A 73 16.99 -11.23 17.87
CA MET A 73 17.82 -11.38 16.69
C MET A 73 19.19 -11.97 17.07
N LEU A 74 19.85 -11.46 18.09
CA LEU A 74 21.13 -12.00 18.58
C LEU A 74 21.00 -13.44 19.10
N GLY A 75 19.85 -13.78 19.69
CA GLY A 75 19.54 -15.15 20.13
C GLY A 75 19.57 -16.18 18.99
N ALA A 76 19.41 -15.75 17.73
CA ALA A 76 19.55 -16.62 16.57
C ALA A 76 21.02 -16.96 16.23
N TYR A 77 21.99 -16.24 16.80
CA TYR A 77 23.42 -16.34 16.46
C TYR A 77 24.29 -16.74 17.67
N VAL A 78 23.93 -17.84 18.34
CA VAL A 78 24.53 -18.29 19.62
C VAL A 78 26.08 -18.38 19.59
N ASN A 79 26.66 -18.77 18.45
CA ASN A 79 28.10 -18.98 18.29
C ASN A 79 28.86 -17.78 17.69
N ALA A 80 28.15 -16.74 17.24
CA ALA A 80 28.74 -15.61 16.56
C ALA A 80 28.50 -14.33 17.35
N LYS A 81 29.55 -13.83 18.01
CA LYS A 81 29.48 -12.61 18.82
C LYS A 81 30.01 -11.42 18.04
N PRO A 82 29.32 -10.27 18.05
CA PRO A 82 29.87 -9.02 17.53
C PRO A 82 31.17 -8.67 18.28
N HIS A 83 32.11 -8.03 17.57
CA HIS A 83 33.38 -7.61 18.17
C HIS A 83 33.19 -6.63 19.35
N ASN A 84 32.22 -5.71 19.22
CA ASN A 84 31.79 -4.83 20.30
C ASN A 84 30.27 -4.96 20.50
N PRO A 85 29.83 -5.82 21.44
CA PRO A 85 28.41 -6.09 21.65
C PRO A 85 27.60 -4.84 22.05
N ALA A 86 28.17 -3.96 22.87
CA ALA A 86 27.47 -2.76 23.34
C ALA A 86 27.16 -1.80 22.18
N VAL A 87 28.16 -1.52 21.33
CA VAL A 87 27.98 -0.66 20.14
C VAL A 87 27.04 -1.31 19.13
N TYR A 88 27.13 -2.62 18.96
CA TYR A 88 26.22 -3.36 18.08
C TYR A 88 24.77 -3.21 18.55
N VAL A 89 24.49 -3.54 19.81
CA VAL A 89 23.13 -3.45 20.38
C VAL A 89 22.59 -2.03 20.29
N SER A 90 23.38 -1.02 20.65
CA SER A 90 22.93 0.38 20.56
C SER A 90 22.62 0.80 19.12
N SER A 91 23.46 0.40 18.15
CA SER A 91 23.25 0.74 16.74
C SER A 91 22.01 0.07 16.15
N VAL A 92 21.79 -1.21 16.48
CA VAL A 92 20.64 -1.98 15.98
C VAL A 92 19.34 -1.51 16.62
N ALA A 93 19.34 -1.29 17.94
CA ALA A 93 18.17 -0.77 18.64
C ALA A 93 17.73 0.60 18.08
N ALA A 94 18.70 1.48 17.78
CA ALA A 94 18.42 2.78 17.16
C ALA A 94 17.77 2.63 15.77
N VAL A 95 18.16 1.62 14.98
CA VAL A 95 17.51 1.32 13.70
C VAL A 95 16.07 0.84 13.93
N PHE A 96 15.84 -0.08 14.87
CA PHE A 96 14.49 -0.59 15.17
C PHE A 96 13.54 0.52 15.64
N GLN A 97 13.99 1.44 16.49
CA GLN A 97 13.17 2.56 17.00
C GLN A 97 12.51 3.40 15.90
N ALA A 98 13.06 3.44 14.68
CA ALA A 98 12.47 4.18 13.57
C ALA A 98 11.24 3.49 12.93
N TYR A 99 10.88 2.28 13.37
CA TYR A 99 9.86 1.45 12.74
C TYR A 99 8.83 0.92 13.77
N PRO A 100 7.63 0.52 13.31
CA PRO A 100 6.66 -0.17 14.15
C PRO A 100 7.15 -1.55 14.60
N PHE A 101 6.76 -1.95 15.82
CA PHE A 101 7.21 -3.20 16.44
C PHE A 101 6.89 -4.45 15.60
N ASP A 102 5.69 -4.50 15.01
CA ASP A 102 5.26 -5.64 14.21
C ASP A 102 5.99 -5.74 12.86
N ILE A 103 6.44 -4.62 12.30
CA ILE A 103 7.39 -4.59 11.17
C ILE A 103 8.75 -5.12 11.63
N GLY A 104 9.23 -4.70 12.80
CA GLY A 104 10.47 -5.19 13.38
C GLY A 104 10.49 -6.70 13.57
N ARG A 105 9.43 -7.28 14.13
CA ARG A 105 9.28 -8.74 14.28
C ARG A 105 9.43 -9.48 12.95
N LYS A 106 8.72 -9.02 11.91
CA LYS A 106 8.79 -9.63 10.57
C LYS A 106 10.16 -9.50 9.93
N ALA A 107 10.79 -8.33 10.08
CA ALA A 107 12.13 -8.09 9.55
C ALA A 107 13.16 -9.02 10.21
N VAL A 108 13.06 -9.29 11.52
CA VAL A 108 13.92 -10.27 12.20
C VAL A 108 13.75 -11.68 11.62
N ASP A 109 12.50 -12.10 11.36
CA ASP A 109 12.24 -13.41 10.74
C ASP A 109 12.82 -13.50 9.32
N GLU A 110 12.63 -12.46 8.50
CA GLU A 110 13.18 -12.38 7.14
C GLU A 110 14.70 -12.39 7.12
N VAL A 111 15.34 -11.63 8.01
CA VAL A 111 16.79 -11.60 8.17
C VAL A 111 17.31 -12.97 8.56
N ARG A 112 16.68 -13.63 9.53
CA ARG A 112 17.07 -14.97 9.97
C ARG A 112 16.96 -16.02 8.87
N LEU A 113 15.94 -15.91 8.01
CA LEU A 113 15.69 -16.89 6.94
C LEU A 113 16.57 -16.67 5.71
N ASN A 114 16.87 -15.42 5.36
CA ASN A 114 17.50 -15.08 4.09
C ASN A 114 18.98 -14.64 4.20
N LEU A 115 19.43 -14.17 5.36
CA LEU A 115 20.82 -13.76 5.56
C LEU A 115 21.68 -14.91 6.11
N CYS A 116 22.99 -14.81 5.89
CA CYS A 116 23.96 -15.84 6.23
C CYS A 116 23.85 -16.23 7.72
N PRO A 117 23.60 -17.51 8.06
CA PRO A 117 23.41 -17.94 9.44
C PRO A 117 24.69 -17.90 10.29
N LYS A 118 25.84 -17.58 9.68
CA LYS A 118 27.15 -17.64 10.34
C LYS A 118 27.49 -16.38 11.14
N PHE A 119 26.95 -15.23 10.77
CA PHE A 119 27.31 -13.94 11.37
C PHE A 119 26.06 -13.10 11.64
N PRO A 120 26.01 -12.35 12.74
CA PRO A 120 24.93 -11.40 12.99
C PRO A 120 24.86 -10.36 11.85
N PRO A 121 23.65 -9.96 11.44
CA PRO A 121 23.47 -8.96 10.39
C PRO A 121 23.98 -7.60 10.87
N ASN A 122 24.49 -6.78 9.96
CA ASN A 122 24.83 -5.40 10.27
C ASN A 122 23.58 -4.50 10.30
N ALA A 123 23.70 -3.30 10.87
CA ALA A 123 22.59 -2.35 10.99
C ALA A 123 21.97 -1.96 9.63
N GLY A 124 22.76 -1.95 8.55
CA GLY A 124 22.29 -1.66 7.19
C GLY A 124 21.41 -2.77 6.62
N GLU A 125 21.79 -4.04 6.82
CA GLU A 125 21.01 -5.22 6.41
C GLU A 125 19.65 -5.27 7.14
N ILE A 126 19.66 -4.97 8.44
CA ILE A 126 18.43 -4.88 9.24
C ILE A 126 17.54 -3.74 8.74
N LYS A 127 18.13 -2.57 8.48
CA LYS A 127 17.39 -1.43 7.92
C LYS A 127 16.76 -1.78 6.57
N GLN A 128 17.47 -2.50 5.70
CA GLN A 128 16.94 -2.92 4.40
C GLN A 128 15.71 -3.83 4.55
N ALA A 129 15.77 -4.80 5.48
CA ALA A 129 14.63 -5.68 5.77
C ALA A 129 13.43 -4.90 6.34
N LEU A 130 13.68 -3.96 7.26
CA LEU A 130 12.67 -3.07 7.82
C LEU A 130 12.01 -2.18 6.76
N ASP A 131 12.80 -1.59 5.87
CA ASP A 131 12.31 -0.76 4.76
C ASP A 131 11.45 -1.58 3.80
N ALA A 132 11.84 -2.82 3.50
CA ALA A 132 11.04 -3.72 2.66
C ALA A 132 9.66 -4.01 3.28
N GLU A 133 9.59 -4.34 4.57
CA GLU A 133 8.33 -4.57 5.28
C GLU A 133 7.47 -3.31 5.40
N ARG A 134 8.09 -2.15 5.65
CA ARG A 134 7.41 -0.86 5.67
C ARG A 134 6.87 -0.48 4.29
N ALA A 135 7.62 -0.76 3.22
CA ALA A 135 7.19 -0.52 1.85
C ALA A 135 5.96 -1.36 1.50
N LYS A 136 5.92 -2.65 1.88
CA LYS A 136 4.72 -3.49 1.74
C LYS A 136 3.51 -2.85 2.42
N ARG A 137 3.62 -2.42 3.67
CA ARG A 137 2.52 -1.75 4.39
C ARG A 137 2.07 -0.46 3.71
N THR A 138 3.02 0.37 3.29
CA THR A 138 2.75 1.65 2.62
C THR A 138 2.04 1.43 1.29
N TYR A 139 2.47 0.43 0.53
CA TYR A 139 1.82 0.04 -0.70
C TYR A 139 0.37 -0.43 -0.47
N ALA A 140 0.13 -1.24 0.57
CA ALA A 140 -1.23 -1.65 0.95
C ALA A 140 -2.15 -0.45 1.20
N ILE A 141 -1.65 0.57 1.93
CA ILE A 141 -2.39 1.81 2.21
C ILE A 141 -2.73 2.53 0.91
N ARG A 142 -1.77 2.70 -0.01
CA ARG A 142 -1.99 3.36 -1.31
C ARG A 142 -3.03 2.64 -2.16
N VAL A 143 -3.05 1.31 -2.14
CA VAL A 143 -4.05 0.52 -2.85
C VAL A 143 -5.45 0.80 -2.29
N LEU A 144 -5.61 0.81 -0.96
CA LEU A 144 -6.88 1.15 -0.32
C LEU A 144 -7.33 2.58 -0.67
N GLU A 145 -6.40 3.54 -0.70
CA GLU A 145 -6.69 4.91 -1.12
C GLU A 145 -7.14 5.00 -2.58
N ALA A 146 -6.55 4.22 -3.48
CA ALA A 146 -6.99 4.14 -4.87
C ALA A 146 -8.41 3.57 -5.00
N HIS A 147 -8.76 2.56 -4.20
CA HIS A 147 -10.14 2.04 -4.16
C HIS A 147 -11.13 3.07 -3.63
N LEU A 148 -10.78 3.84 -2.59
CA LEU A 148 -11.62 4.89 -2.04
C LEU A 148 -11.84 6.04 -3.04
N ALA A 149 -10.77 6.48 -3.71
CA ALA A 149 -10.86 7.50 -4.76
C ALA A 149 -11.78 7.04 -5.92
N GLU A 150 -11.69 5.76 -6.31
CA GLU A 150 -12.55 5.20 -7.35
C GLU A 150 -14.01 5.08 -6.89
N HIS A 151 -14.28 4.77 -5.62
CA HIS A 151 -15.65 4.84 -5.07
C HIS A 151 -16.22 6.25 -5.16
N GLU A 152 -15.43 7.27 -4.81
CA GLU A 152 -15.84 8.67 -4.90
C GLU A 152 -16.11 9.09 -6.35
N ARG A 153 -15.25 8.67 -7.29
CA ARG A 153 -15.46 8.91 -8.72
C ARG A 153 -16.76 8.27 -9.20
N ARG A 154 -16.98 6.97 -8.94
CA ARG A 154 -18.21 6.27 -9.33
C ARG A 154 -19.46 6.86 -8.65
N ALA A 155 -19.34 7.36 -7.42
CA ALA A 155 -20.45 8.04 -6.73
C ALA A 155 -20.80 9.39 -7.36
N LYS A 156 -19.81 10.14 -7.85
CA LYS A 156 -19.99 11.42 -8.58
C LYS A 156 -20.55 11.21 -10.00
N ASP A 157 -20.27 10.07 -10.63
CA ASP A 157 -20.78 9.74 -11.98
C ASP A 157 -22.22 9.17 -11.93
N LYS A 158 -22.62 8.52 -10.83
CA LYS A 158 -24.00 8.00 -10.62
C LYS A 158 -25.14 9.03 -10.76
N PRO A 159 -25.05 10.28 -10.28
CA PRO A 159 -26.11 11.26 -10.50
C PRO A 159 -26.32 11.54 -11.98
N GLN A 160 -25.29 11.51 -12.83
CA GLN A 160 -25.49 11.66 -14.28
C GLN A 160 -26.24 10.47 -14.89
N GLY A 161 -25.94 9.24 -14.48
CA GLY A 161 -26.67 8.06 -14.95
C GLY A 161 -28.14 8.03 -14.53
N ARG A 162 -28.48 8.46 -13.31
CA ARG A 162 -29.87 8.62 -12.84
C ARG A 162 -30.57 9.79 -13.51
N LEU A 163 -29.93 10.95 -13.61
CA LEU A 163 -30.46 12.11 -14.35
C LEU A 163 -30.82 11.71 -15.78
N VAL A 164 -29.99 10.92 -16.46
CA VAL A 164 -30.26 10.43 -17.82
C VAL A 164 -31.36 9.35 -17.84
N ALA A 165 -31.40 8.45 -16.85
CA ALA A 165 -32.42 7.40 -16.76
C ALA A 165 -33.81 7.91 -16.39
N ASP A 166 -33.89 9.07 -15.73
CA ASP A 166 -35.13 9.75 -15.35
C ASP A 166 -35.53 10.85 -16.37
N MET A 167 -34.67 11.17 -17.35
CA MET A 167 -34.98 12.08 -18.45
C MET A 167 -36.04 11.50 -19.40
N PRO A 168 -36.96 12.33 -19.92
CA PRO A 168 -37.76 12.01 -21.10
C PRO A 168 -36.88 11.54 -22.26
N GLN A 169 -37.39 10.64 -23.10
CA GLN A 169 -36.59 9.95 -24.11
C GLN A 169 -35.92 10.91 -25.12
N GLU A 170 -36.60 12.00 -25.50
CA GLU A 170 -36.03 13.06 -26.35
C GLU A 170 -34.83 13.77 -25.71
N GLU A 171 -34.91 14.11 -24.42
CA GLU A 171 -33.82 14.77 -23.69
C GLU A 171 -32.63 13.85 -23.48
N ARG A 172 -32.90 12.56 -23.26
CA ARG A 172 -31.89 11.51 -23.15
C ARG A 172 -31.10 11.37 -24.45
N ASP A 173 -31.78 11.32 -25.58
CA ASP A 173 -31.14 11.17 -26.90
C ASP A 173 -30.30 12.40 -27.26
N ALA A 174 -30.80 13.60 -26.97
CA ALA A 174 -30.05 14.84 -27.13
C ALA A 174 -28.81 14.90 -26.24
N PHE A 175 -28.93 14.49 -24.97
CA PHE A 175 -27.81 14.43 -24.03
C PHE A 175 -26.73 13.45 -24.48
N LEU A 176 -27.11 12.24 -24.89
CA LEU A 176 -26.18 11.21 -25.36
C LEU A 176 -25.47 11.63 -26.66
N SER A 177 -26.21 12.24 -27.59
CA SER A 177 -25.65 12.78 -28.83
C SER A 177 -24.60 13.88 -28.56
N ALA A 178 -24.90 14.81 -27.65
CA ALA A 178 -23.97 15.85 -27.24
C ALA A 178 -22.73 15.29 -26.53
N GLN A 179 -22.89 14.24 -25.72
CA GLN A 179 -21.76 13.59 -25.05
C GLN A 179 -20.84 12.89 -26.07
N MET A 180 -21.41 12.16 -27.04
CA MET A 180 -20.64 11.51 -28.10
C MET A 180 -19.90 12.51 -28.99
N ALA A 181 -20.52 13.67 -29.30
CA ALA A 181 -19.86 14.74 -30.04
C ALA A 181 -18.62 15.28 -29.30
N ARG A 182 -18.72 15.48 -27.97
CA ARG A 182 -17.58 15.91 -27.13
C ARG A 182 -16.46 14.87 -27.11
N TYR A 183 -16.80 13.59 -27.02
CA TYR A 183 -15.80 12.51 -27.08
C TYR A 183 -15.07 12.46 -28.42
N ARG A 184 -15.78 12.63 -29.54
CA ARG A 184 -15.17 12.71 -30.88
C ARG A 184 -14.24 13.91 -31.01
N ALA A 185 -14.70 15.10 -30.62
CA ALA A 185 -13.89 16.31 -30.67
C ALA A 185 -12.62 16.21 -29.80
N ALA A 186 -12.72 15.60 -28.61
CA ALA A 186 -11.56 15.36 -27.75
C ALA A 186 -10.59 14.32 -28.31
N ALA A 187 -11.08 13.31 -29.04
CA ALA A 187 -10.24 12.33 -29.73
C ALA A 187 -9.52 12.96 -30.92
N GLU A 188 -10.22 13.76 -31.73
CA GLU A 188 -9.64 14.50 -32.86
C GLU A 188 -8.59 15.51 -32.40
N ALA A 189 -8.82 16.23 -31.30
CA ALA A 189 -7.85 17.15 -30.72
C ALA A 189 -6.56 16.45 -30.22
N LYS A 190 -6.66 15.21 -29.72
CA LYS A 190 -5.50 14.40 -29.31
C LYS A 190 -4.71 13.85 -30.50
N VAL A 191 -5.36 13.62 -31.63
CA VAL A 191 -4.70 13.18 -32.87
C VAL A 191 -4.05 14.37 -33.59
N SER A 192 -4.57 15.59 -33.40
CA SER A 192 -4.10 16.79 -34.09
C SER A 192 -2.99 17.58 -33.37
N THR A 193 -2.50 17.16 -32.20
CA THR A 193 -1.25 17.73 -31.64
C THR A 193 -0.06 17.14 -32.40
N PRO A 194 0.64 17.92 -33.26
CA PRO A 194 1.82 17.43 -33.95
C PRO A 194 2.93 17.23 -32.93
N ASN A 195 3.68 16.14 -33.09
CA ASN A 195 4.90 15.86 -32.35
C ASN A 195 5.93 16.96 -32.68
N ALA A 196 5.93 18.07 -31.94
CA ALA A 196 6.96 19.10 -32.02
C ALA A 196 8.21 18.61 -31.25
N ALA A 197 8.84 17.56 -31.78
CA ALA A 197 10.15 17.09 -31.36
C ALA A 197 10.88 16.57 -32.61
N GLY A 198 11.40 17.52 -33.38
CA GLY A 198 12.22 17.28 -34.56
C GLY A 198 12.87 18.58 -34.97
N GLY A 199 14.04 18.87 -34.40
CA GLY A 199 14.79 20.09 -34.68
C GLY A 199 16.08 20.13 -33.87
N GLU A 200 17.07 19.39 -34.37
CA GLU A 200 18.48 19.50 -34.00
C GLU A 200 19.01 20.91 -34.29
N GLY A 201 20.03 21.32 -33.53
CA GLY A 201 20.80 22.55 -33.72
C GLY A 201 21.59 22.93 -32.49
#